data_AF-A0A0P9NFZ2-F1
#
_entry.id   AF-A0A0P9NFZ2-F1
#
_cell.length_a   1.000
_cell.length_b   1.000
_cell.length_c   1.000
_cell.angle_alpha   90.00
_cell.angle_beta   90.00
_cell.angle_gamma   90.00
#
_symmetry.space_group_name_H-M   'P 1'
#
loop_
_entity.id
_entity.type
_entity.pdbx_description
1 polymer ?
#
loop_
_entity_poly.entity_id
_entity_poly.type
_entity_poly.pdbx_seq_one_letter_code
_entity_poly.pdbx_strand_id
1 'polypeptide(L)'
;MGSHKWIALVGNSHSNTYQGVVPGIAELQGGIGLRVIDVAPGKSTGVVPDPGELVTGGITNEQVYIKGDYRVAMEVSRPESARLLSIDQRLFKPGMFLVQQGEGDLQTIVHRARDTWIHRTPVQRNAEGKLYLERVRWPRIHLKPFDDMDALVTALEAMNLTRIA
;
A
#
# COMPACT_ATOMS: atom_id res chain seq x y z
N MET A 1 -22.45 6.10 27.22
CA MET A 1 -21.21 5.78 27.96
C MET A 1 -21.44 5.88 29.47
N GLY A 2 -20.59 5.25 30.29
CA GLY A 2 -20.74 5.25 31.75
C GLY A 2 -20.34 6.59 32.39
N SER A 3 -20.53 6.73 33.70
CA SER A 3 -20.21 7.94 34.48
C SER A 3 -18.70 8.25 34.64
N HIS A 4 -17.82 7.48 34.00
CA HIS A 4 -16.37 7.64 34.07
C HIS A 4 -15.81 8.33 32.83
N LYS A 5 -14.61 8.90 32.95
CA LYS A 5 -13.86 9.43 31.80
C LYS A 5 -13.47 8.29 30.87
N TRP A 6 -13.67 8.48 29.58
CA TRP A 6 -13.43 7.46 28.56
C TRP A 6 -12.62 8.04 27.41
N ILE A 7 -11.95 7.15 26.67
CA ILE A 7 -11.31 7.44 25.39
C ILE A 7 -11.78 6.34 24.44
N ALA A 8 -12.21 6.70 23.24
CA ALA A 8 -12.56 5.76 22.19
C ALA A 8 -11.58 5.90 21.03
N LEU A 9 -10.96 4.77 20.64
CA LEU A 9 -10.17 4.71 19.42
C LEU A 9 -11.08 4.26 18.28
N VAL A 10 -11.24 5.12 17.28
CA VAL A 10 -12.12 4.89 16.13
C VAL A 10 -11.42 5.30 14.84
N GLY A 11 -11.90 4.82 13.70
CA GLY A 11 -11.39 5.24 12.40
C GLY A 11 -11.72 6.70 12.09
N ASN A 12 -10.96 7.32 11.19
CA ASN A 12 -11.10 8.74 10.82
C ASN A 12 -12.53 9.13 10.36
N SER A 13 -13.26 8.19 9.76
CA SER A 13 -14.66 8.39 9.33
C SER A 13 -15.70 8.25 10.46
N HIS A 14 -15.30 7.87 11.66
CA HIS A 14 -16.21 7.57 12.78
C HIS A 14 -16.01 8.50 13.99
N SER A 15 -14.94 9.30 14.01
CA SER A 15 -14.66 10.23 15.12
C SER A 15 -15.63 11.40 15.13
N ASN A 16 -15.71 12.12 14.02
CA ASN A 16 -16.52 13.32 13.84
C ASN A 16 -17.39 13.18 12.60
N THR A 17 -18.20 14.20 12.31
CA THR A 17 -19.12 14.25 11.17
C THR A 17 -18.39 13.92 9.87
N TYR A 18 -18.74 12.78 9.30
CA TYR A 18 -18.17 12.28 8.07
C TYR A 18 -18.90 12.89 6.86
N GLN A 19 -18.12 13.47 5.95
CA GLN A 19 -18.59 14.15 4.74
C GLN A 19 -19.68 15.21 4.99
N GLY A 20 -19.75 15.77 6.20
CA GLY A 20 -20.78 16.75 6.58
C GLY A 20 -22.20 16.18 6.73
N VAL A 21 -22.38 14.85 6.64
CA VAL A 21 -23.71 14.22 6.62
C VAL A 21 -23.89 13.20 7.75
N VAL A 22 -22.89 12.37 8.03
CA VAL A 22 -23.04 11.25 8.98
C VAL A 22 -22.37 11.61 10.31
N PRO A 23 -23.11 11.76 11.42
CA PRO A 23 -22.54 12.08 12.73
C PRO A 23 -21.59 10.99 13.23
N GLY A 24 -20.44 11.40 13.78
CA GLY A 24 -19.48 10.50 14.43
C GLY A 24 -19.75 10.33 15.92
N ILE A 25 -18.87 9.61 16.61
CA ILE A 25 -19.00 9.36 18.05
C ILE A 25 -18.88 10.66 18.87
N ALA A 26 -18.09 11.64 18.41
CA ALA A 26 -17.96 12.93 19.06
C ALA A 26 -19.30 13.67 19.08
N GLU A 27 -20.00 13.77 17.95
CA GLU A 27 -21.31 14.42 17.88
C GLU A 27 -22.37 13.65 18.65
N LEU A 28 -22.38 12.32 18.55
CA LEU A 28 -23.38 11.47 19.20
C LEU A 28 -23.27 11.46 20.73
N GLN A 29 -22.11 11.80 21.28
CA GLN A 29 -21.83 11.67 22.72
C GLN A 29 -21.40 13.00 23.36
N GLY A 30 -21.38 14.10 22.59
CA GLY A 30 -20.86 15.39 23.03
C GLY A 30 -19.37 15.33 23.40
N GLY A 31 -18.62 14.46 22.75
CA GLY A 31 -17.19 14.27 22.95
C GLY A 31 -16.33 15.24 22.13
N ILE A 32 -15.01 15.19 22.35
CA ILE A 32 -14.02 15.92 21.55
C ILE A 32 -13.31 14.92 20.64
N GLY A 33 -13.27 15.22 19.35
CA GLY A 33 -12.54 14.46 18.35
C GLY A 33 -11.09 14.91 18.21
N LEU A 34 -10.14 13.99 18.35
CA LEU A 34 -8.71 14.23 18.15
C LEU A 34 -8.17 13.29 17.08
N ARG A 35 -7.67 13.84 15.98
CA ARG A 35 -6.95 13.08 14.95
C ARG A 35 -5.46 13.05 15.26
N VAL A 36 -4.91 11.84 15.35
CA VAL A 36 -3.47 11.62 15.47
C VAL A 36 -2.91 11.34 14.08
N ILE A 37 -1.87 12.07 13.70
CA ILE A 37 -1.11 11.80 12.48
C ILE A 37 0.33 11.42 12.83
N ASP A 38 0.88 10.56 12.00
CA ASP A 38 2.30 10.20 12.06
C ASP A 38 3.12 11.21 11.27
N VAL A 39 4.22 11.68 11.86
CA VAL A 39 5.20 12.56 11.20
C VAL A 39 6.63 12.08 11.44
N ALA A 40 7.54 12.54 10.59
CA ALA A 40 8.97 12.25 10.73
C ALA A 40 9.54 12.86 12.03
N PRO A 41 10.62 12.30 12.59
CA PRO A 41 11.33 12.91 13.72
C PRO A 41 11.70 14.38 13.45
N GLY A 42 11.46 15.24 14.44
CA GLY A 42 11.65 16.70 14.33
C GLY A 42 10.51 17.45 13.62
N LYS A 43 9.38 16.80 13.33
CA LYS A 43 8.19 17.41 12.70
C LYS A 43 6.94 17.34 13.58
N SER A 44 7.07 16.95 14.85
CA SER A 44 5.93 16.98 15.77
C SER A 44 5.33 18.37 15.93
N THR A 45 4.02 18.38 16.15
CA THR A 45 3.25 19.56 16.51
C THR A 45 2.30 19.16 17.63
N GLY A 46 2.08 20.06 18.59
CA GLY A 46 1.10 19.89 19.65
C GLY A 46 -0.34 19.81 19.12
N VAL A 47 -1.30 19.83 20.05
CA VAL A 47 -2.73 19.81 19.69
C VAL A 47 -3.11 21.16 19.05
N VAL A 48 -3.52 21.11 17.79
CA VAL A 48 -3.95 22.28 17.01
C VAL A 48 -5.34 22.04 16.41
N PRO A 49 -6.12 23.08 16.07
CA PRO A 49 -7.38 22.90 15.35
C PRO A 49 -7.15 22.10 14.06
N ASP A 50 -8.01 21.12 13.77
CA ASP A 50 -7.82 20.32 12.56
C ASP A 50 -8.22 21.12 11.31
N PRO A 51 -7.30 21.38 10.36
CA PRO A 51 -7.65 22.00 9.08
C PRO A 51 -8.55 21.09 8.21
N GLY A 52 -8.61 19.78 8.52
CA GLY A 52 -9.21 18.77 7.69
C GLY A 52 -8.29 18.34 6.54
N GLU A 53 -8.64 17.24 5.90
CA GLU A 53 -7.79 16.58 4.90
C GLU A 53 -8.63 15.79 3.90
N LEU A 54 -8.23 15.81 2.63
CA LEU A 54 -8.74 14.89 1.62
C LEU A 54 -7.89 13.62 1.63
N VAL A 55 -8.53 12.49 1.92
CA VAL A 55 -7.89 11.18 1.94
C VAL A 55 -8.52 10.26 0.90
N THR A 56 -7.76 9.33 0.35
CA THR A 56 -8.32 8.27 -0.51
C THR A 56 -9.10 7.28 0.36
N GLY A 57 -10.39 7.15 0.09
CA GLY A 57 -11.33 6.33 0.86
C GLY A 57 -11.34 4.87 0.41
N GLY A 58 -10.59 4.00 1.10
CA GLY A 58 -10.74 2.55 0.93
C GLY A 58 -10.30 2.01 -0.44
N ILE A 59 -11.04 1.03 -0.97
CA ILE A 59 -10.71 0.27 -2.20
C ILE A 59 -11.04 1.08 -3.46
N THR A 60 -11.96 2.04 -3.38
CA THR A 60 -12.26 2.96 -4.47
C THR A 60 -11.29 4.15 -4.38
N ASN A 61 -10.74 4.61 -5.51
CA ASN A 61 -9.86 5.79 -5.55
C ASN A 61 -10.61 7.11 -5.27
N GLU A 62 -11.71 7.07 -4.50
CA GLU A 62 -12.53 8.21 -4.17
C GLU A 62 -11.85 9.08 -3.12
N GLN A 63 -11.81 10.38 -3.35
CA GLN A 63 -11.32 11.34 -2.36
C GLN A 63 -12.44 11.68 -1.38
N VAL A 64 -12.13 11.56 -0.11
CA VAL A 64 -13.05 11.81 0.99
C VAL A 64 -12.47 12.86 1.93
N TYR A 65 -13.29 13.84 2.29
CA TYR A 65 -12.92 14.84 3.28
C TYR A 65 -13.14 14.31 4.71
N ILE A 66 -12.08 14.35 5.51
CA ILE A 66 -12.10 14.03 6.93
C ILE A 66 -11.64 15.23 7.75
N LYS A 67 -12.31 15.47 8.88
CA LYS A 67 -11.99 16.57 9.79
C LYS A 67 -12.42 16.20 11.21
N GLY A 68 -11.54 16.41 12.18
CA GLY A 68 -11.84 16.38 13.61
C GLY A 68 -11.95 17.78 14.21
N ASP A 69 -12.08 17.87 15.54
CA ASP A 69 -12.00 19.17 16.23
C ASP A 69 -10.53 19.62 16.32
N TYR A 70 -9.67 18.67 16.69
CA TYR A 70 -8.24 18.89 16.82
C TYR A 70 -7.42 17.82 16.10
N ARG A 71 -6.18 18.18 15.80
CA ARG A 71 -5.16 17.32 15.22
C ARG A 71 -3.87 17.42 16.03
N VAL A 72 -3.19 16.30 16.22
CA VAL A 72 -1.86 16.23 16.83
C VAL A 72 -0.92 15.47 15.90
N ALA A 73 0.30 15.97 15.75
CA ALA A 73 1.33 15.34 14.93
C ALA A 73 2.36 14.67 15.83
N MET A 74 2.37 13.34 15.82
CA MET A 74 3.24 12.53 16.66
C MET A 74 4.40 11.98 15.86
N GLU A 75 5.61 12.13 16.41
CA GLU A 75 6.80 11.56 15.78
C GLU A 75 6.76 10.05 15.91
N VAL A 76 6.80 9.39 14.76
CA VAL A 76 7.04 7.96 14.74
C VAL A 76 8.47 7.75 14.24
N SER A 77 9.29 7.14 15.09
CA SER A 77 10.54 6.54 14.64
C SER A 77 10.17 5.32 13.82
N ARG A 78 9.87 5.53 12.54
CA ARG A 78 9.63 4.44 11.63
C ARG A 78 10.91 3.60 11.62
N PRO A 79 10.89 2.31 12.01
CA PRO A 79 12.06 1.48 11.85
C PRO A 79 12.49 1.58 10.37
N GLU A 80 13.79 1.64 10.10
CA GLU A 80 14.33 1.74 8.74
C GLU A 80 13.81 0.62 7.80
N SER A 81 13.14 -0.41 8.33
CA SER A 81 12.35 -1.37 7.56
C SER A 81 11.23 -0.75 6.72
N ALA A 82 10.89 0.52 6.92
CA ALA A 82 9.98 1.27 6.06
C ALA A 82 10.63 2.39 5.24
N ARG A 83 11.97 2.44 5.19
CA ARG A 83 12.59 2.64 3.88
C ARG A 83 12.32 1.32 3.17
N LEU A 84 11.23 1.24 2.40
CA LEU A 84 11.22 0.26 1.32
C LEU A 84 12.48 0.57 0.54
N LEU A 85 13.51 -0.26 0.70
CA LEU A 85 14.70 -0.22 -0.12
C LEU A 85 14.19 0.00 -1.55
N SER A 86 14.76 1.00 -2.24
CA SER A 86 14.39 1.23 -3.64
C SER A 86 14.50 -0.09 -4.40
N ILE A 87 13.71 -0.27 -5.46
CA ILE A 87 13.70 -1.54 -6.19
C ILE A 87 15.11 -1.98 -6.62
N ASP A 88 16.00 -1.03 -6.92
CA ASP A 88 17.43 -1.26 -7.17
C ASP A 88 18.24 -1.78 -5.98
N GLN A 89 17.89 -1.35 -4.76
CA GLN A 89 18.50 -1.84 -3.52
C GLN A 89 17.95 -3.21 -3.10
N ARG A 90 16.67 -3.50 -3.40
CA ARG A 90 16.05 -4.82 -3.14
C ARG A 90 16.55 -5.85 -4.14
N LEU A 91 16.55 -5.51 -5.43
CA LEU A 91 17.05 -6.34 -6.52
C LEU A 91 18.54 -6.07 -6.76
N PHE A 92 19.36 -6.21 -5.71
CA PHE A 92 20.77 -5.79 -5.77
C PHE A 92 21.65 -6.69 -6.66
N LYS A 93 21.26 -7.96 -6.89
CA LYS A 93 21.98 -8.88 -7.80
C LYS A 93 21.11 -9.27 -9.00
N PRO A 94 21.71 -9.41 -10.21
CA PRO A 94 21.04 -10.05 -11.33
C PRO A 94 20.48 -11.41 -10.96
N GLY A 95 19.29 -11.71 -11.47
CA GLY A 95 18.57 -12.94 -11.16
C GLY A 95 17.58 -12.82 -10.00
N MET A 96 17.51 -11.68 -9.31
CA MET A 96 16.47 -11.44 -8.31
C MET A 96 15.17 -10.95 -8.95
N PHE A 97 14.03 -11.31 -8.37
CA PHE A 97 12.72 -10.76 -8.76
C PHE A 97 11.78 -10.60 -7.57
N LEU A 98 10.77 -9.75 -7.75
CA LEU A 98 9.62 -9.59 -6.85
C LEU A 98 8.34 -9.46 -7.68
N VAL A 99 7.20 -9.70 -7.02
CA VAL A 99 5.87 -9.47 -7.59
C VAL A 99 5.31 -8.20 -6.97
N GLN A 100 4.84 -7.27 -7.81
CA GLN A 100 4.24 -6.01 -7.38
C GLN A 100 2.91 -5.80 -8.12
N GLN A 101 1.94 -5.12 -7.49
CA GLN A 101 0.84 -4.53 -8.25
C GLN A 101 1.39 -3.39 -9.14
N GLY A 102 1.16 -3.53 -10.44
CA GLY A 102 1.53 -2.57 -11.46
C GLY A 102 0.36 -1.68 -11.87
N GLU A 103 0.52 -1.02 -13.01
CA GLU A 103 -0.48 -0.14 -13.58
C GLU A 103 -1.75 -0.93 -13.94
N GLY A 104 -2.93 -0.37 -13.64
CA GLY A 104 -4.22 -1.02 -13.90
C GLY A 104 -4.52 -2.25 -13.05
N ASP A 105 -3.95 -2.36 -11.85
CA ASP A 105 -4.10 -3.50 -10.91
C ASP A 105 -3.57 -4.85 -11.45
N LEU A 106 -2.75 -4.80 -12.50
CA LEU A 106 -2.10 -5.98 -13.04
C LEU A 106 -0.89 -6.39 -12.20
N GLN A 107 -0.82 -7.65 -11.83
CA GLN A 107 0.39 -8.18 -11.20
C GLN A 107 1.58 -8.07 -12.16
N THR A 108 2.72 -7.60 -11.68
CA THR A 108 3.90 -7.32 -12.47
C THR A 108 5.12 -7.98 -11.86
N ILE A 109 5.86 -8.73 -12.68
CA ILE A 109 7.15 -9.29 -12.30
C ILE A 109 8.22 -8.23 -12.48
N VAL A 110 8.83 -7.78 -11.38
CA VAL A 110 9.95 -6.83 -11.40
C VAL A 110 11.23 -7.59 -11.11
N HIS A 111 12.25 -7.49 -11.96
CA HIS A 111 13.50 -8.23 -11.78
C HIS A 111 14.72 -7.47 -12.29
N ARG A 112 15.89 -7.78 -11.72
CA ARG A 112 17.18 -7.31 -12.24
C ARG A 112 17.71 -8.32 -13.25
N ALA A 113 17.82 -7.90 -14.50
CA ALA A 113 18.40 -8.71 -15.57
C ALA A 113 19.94 -8.72 -15.50
N ARG A 114 20.57 -9.57 -16.32
CA ARG A 114 22.04 -9.71 -16.38
C ARG A 114 22.76 -8.46 -16.86
N ASP A 115 22.07 -7.62 -17.63
CA ASP A 115 22.53 -6.29 -18.02
C ASP A 115 22.46 -5.27 -16.88
N THR A 116 22.07 -5.69 -15.66
CA THR A 116 21.89 -4.90 -14.43
C THR A 116 20.66 -4.00 -14.42
N TRP A 117 19.93 -3.94 -15.53
CA TRP A 117 18.72 -3.13 -15.63
C TRP A 117 17.56 -3.80 -14.90
N ILE A 118 16.73 -2.94 -14.33
CA ILE A 118 15.46 -3.35 -13.74
C ILE A 118 14.41 -3.38 -14.85
N HIS A 119 13.76 -4.53 -14.99
CA HIS A 119 12.63 -4.65 -15.90
C HIS A 119 11.36 -4.99 -15.16
N ARG A 120 10.26 -4.44 -15.68
CA ARG A 120 8.90 -4.69 -15.25
C ARG A 120 8.20 -5.46 -16.37
N THR A 121 7.63 -6.61 -16.06
CA THR A 121 6.93 -7.45 -17.04
C THR A 121 5.54 -7.75 -16.48
N PRO A 122 4.49 -7.11 -17.02
CA PRO A 122 3.12 -7.35 -16.60
C PRO A 122 2.72 -8.81 -16.84
N VAL A 123 1.99 -9.39 -15.89
CA VAL A 123 1.34 -10.69 -16.01
C VAL A 123 0.00 -10.47 -16.72
N GLN A 124 -0.14 -11.04 -17.91
CA GLN A 124 -1.35 -10.93 -18.72
C GLN A 124 -2.24 -12.16 -18.54
N ARG A 125 -3.52 -12.05 -18.91
CA ARG A 125 -4.49 -13.14 -18.94
C ARG A 125 -4.95 -13.38 -20.38
N ASN A 126 -4.96 -14.63 -20.82
CA ASN A 126 -5.46 -14.99 -22.14
C ASN A 126 -7.00 -15.14 -22.13
N ALA A 127 -7.60 -15.42 -23.28
CA ALA A 127 -9.04 -15.63 -23.41
C ALA A 127 -9.58 -16.80 -22.57
N GLU A 128 -8.73 -17.74 -22.18
CA GLU A 128 -9.06 -18.89 -21.32
C GLU A 128 -8.88 -18.58 -19.82
N GLY A 129 -8.46 -17.36 -19.48
CA GLY A 129 -8.23 -16.91 -18.10
C GLY A 129 -6.86 -17.29 -17.51
N LYS A 130 -6.00 -17.99 -18.28
CA LYS A 130 -4.66 -18.40 -17.87
C LYS A 130 -3.67 -17.25 -17.90
N LEU A 131 -2.72 -17.25 -16.96
CA LEU A 131 -1.68 -16.23 -16.84
C LEU A 131 -0.55 -16.46 -17.84
N TYR A 132 0.01 -15.41 -18.42
CA TYR A 132 1.21 -15.50 -19.25
C TYR A 132 2.06 -14.24 -19.18
N LEU A 133 3.32 -14.35 -19.65
CA LEU A 133 4.28 -13.25 -19.69
C LEU A 133 4.82 -13.03 -21.11
N GLU A 134 4.91 -11.77 -21.50
CA GLU A 134 5.55 -11.37 -22.76
C GLU A 134 6.98 -10.91 -22.50
N ARG A 135 7.93 -11.85 -22.56
CA ARG A 135 9.36 -11.55 -22.45
C ARG A 135 10.22 -12.52 -23.25
N VAL A 136 10.61 -12.10 -24.45
CA VAL A 136 11.42 -12.90 -25.40
C VAL A 136 12.73 -13.43 -24.78
N ARG A 137 13.35 -12.68 -23.85
CA ARG A 137 14.57 -13.11 -23.14
C ARG A 137 14.36 -14.25 -22.13
N TRP A 138 13.12 -14.69 -21.91
CA TRP A 138 12.76 -15.85 -21.08
C TRP A 138 12.07 -16.92 -21.93
N PRO A 139 12.79 -17.58 -22.85
CA PRO A 139 12.18 -18.45 -23.86
C PRO A 139 11.40 -19.64 -23.28
N ARG A 140 11.70 -20.08 -22.04
CA ARG A 140 10.99 -21.19 -21.38
C ARG A 140 9.59 -20.83 -20.87
N ILE A 141 9.32 -19.54 -20.65
CA ILE A 141 8.05 -19.06 -20.06
C ILE A 141 7.39 -17.94 -20.88
N HIS A 142 8.05 -17.45 -21.93
CA HIS A 142 7.49 -16.47 -22.85
C HIS A 142 6.23 -17.02 -23.53
N LEU A 143 5.11 -16.30 -23.42
CA LEU A 143 3.80 -16.66 -23.98
C LEU A 143 3.30 -18.05 -23.55
N LYS A 144 3.88 -18.62 -22.49
CA LYS A 144 3.44 -19.89 -21.93
C LYS A 144 2.28 -19.61 -20.96
N PRO A 145 1.14 -20.33 -21.08
CA PRO A 145 0.04 -20.18 -20.15
C PRO A 145 0.31 -20.94 -18.84
N PHE A 146 -0.11 -20.34 -17.73
CA PHE A 146 -0.05 -20.86 -16.37
C PHE A 146 -1.43 -20.75 -15.71
N ASP A 147 -1.78 -21.71 -14.87
CA ASP A 147 -3.11 -21.74 -14.24
C ASP A 147 -3.28 -20.67 -13.16
N ASP A 148 -2.21 -20.37 -12.42
CA ASP A 148 -2.19 -19.36 -11.36
C ASP A 148 -0.80 -18.73 -11.17
N MET A 149 -0.70 -17.81 -10.21
CA MET A 149 0.53 -17.10 -9.89
C MET A 149 1.59 -18.00 -9.25
N ASP A 150 1.21 -19.03 -8.52
CA ASP A 150 2.14 -19.94 -7.84
C ASP A 150 2.85 -20.83 -8.87
N ALA A 151 2.11 -21.33 -9.88
CA ALA A 151 2.67 -22.03 -11.02
C ALA A 151 3.64 -21.15 -11.83
N LEU A 152 3.30 -19.87 -12.00
CA LEU A 152 4.17 -18.92 -12.69
C LEU A 152 5.45 -18.61 -11.89
N VAL A 153 5.33 -18.38 -10.58
CA VAL A 153 6.48 -18.14 -9.68
C VAL A 153 7.40 -19.36 -9.65
N THR A 154 6.84 -20.57 -9.54
CA THR A 154 7.60 -21.82 -9.59
C THR A 154 8.40 -21.94 -10.89
N ALA A 155 7.80 -21.55 -12.03
CA ALA A 155 8.49 -21.58 -13.32
C ALA A 155 9.61 -20.53 -13.44
N LEU A 156 9.44 -19.35 -12.81
CA LEU A 156 10.50 -18.34 -12.71
C LEU A 156 11.68 -18.86 -11.87
N GLU A 157 11.39 -19.49 -10.73
CA GLU A 157 12.40 -20.07 -9.84
C GLU A 157 13.17 -21.23 -10.52
N ALA A 158 12.49 -22.06 -11.31
CA ALA A 158 13.10 -23.10 -12.14
C ALA A 158 14.05 -22.57 -13.25
N MET A 159 14.02 -21.27 -13.54
CA MET A 159 14.98 -20.58 -14.42
C MET A 159 16.15 -19.93 -13.66
N ASN A 160 16.34 -20.28 -12.39
CA ASN A 160 17.33 -19.69 -11.47
C ASN A 160 17.08 -18.22 -11.15
N LEU A 161 15.81 -17.79 -11.15
CA LEU A 161 15.44 -16.50 -10.56
C LEU A 161 15.16 -16.68 -9.07
N THR A 162 15.64 -15.77 -8.24
CA THR A 162 15.42 -15.79 -6.78
C THR A 162 14.36 -14.78 -6.41
N ARG A 163 13.25 -15.23 -5.83
CA ARG A 163 12.22 -14.36 -5.30
C ARG A 163 12.73 -13.66 -4.04
N ILE A 164 12.50 -12.37 -3.93
CA ILE A 164 12.72 -11.60 -2.70
C ILE A 164 11.36 -11.16 -2.12
N ALA A 165 11.24 -11.24 -0.80
CA ALA A 165 10.05 -10.81 -0.06
C ALA A 165 9.96 -9.28 0.01
#